data_AF-A0A8T4XNS3-F1
#
_entry.id   AF-A0A8T4XNS3-F1
#
_cell.length_a   1.000
_cell.length_b   1.000
_cell.length_c   1.000
_cell.angle_alpha   90.00
_cell.angle_beta   90.00
_cell.angle_gamma   90.00
#
_symmetry.space_group_name_H-M   'P 1'
#
loop_
_entity.id
_entity.type
_entity.pdbx_description
1 polymer ?
#
loop_
_entity_poly.entity_id
_entity_poly.type
_entity_poly.pdbx_seq_one_letter_code
_entity_poly.pdbx_strand_id
1 'polypeptide(L)'
;MMRIFGRKKEESGEKEKAPTAGHPSFSLKPQISVSEGEADKAKKELRLLEVEKDIAQYALMKIYEAEAGGLISVAERDSLAERYKAQMKSVEERILRNQMLITLRELEVGQSELVKMFNEKFAELENRIQEIRNKLGYTAPLSQSPSPTLTSTITTKAQPSSKEAQKAEQREIRPSRRSRERGEGGEGEPATGSPKTEAEMEIERLRSEIQKALEKLEQIELEI
;
A
#
# COMPACT_ATOMS: atom_id res chain seq x y z
N MET A 1 -63.44 6.04 41.52
CA MET A 1 -62.47 7.11 41.82
C MET A 1 -61.07 6.55 41.62
N MET A 2 -60.21 7.30 40.93
CA MET A 2 -58.74 7.18 40.82
C MET A 2 -58.08 5.95 40.17
N ARG A 3 -57.35 6.27 39.08
CA ARG A 3 -56.32 5.49 38.39
C ARG A 3 -55.08 5.37 39.28
N ILE A 4 -54.40 4.22 39.23
CA ILE A 4 -53.02 4.10 39.71
C ILE A 4 -52.20 3.41 38.62
N PHE A 5 -51.30 4.18 38.03
CA PHE A 5 -50.29 3.75 37.07
C PHE A 5 -49.20 2.95 37.79
N GLY A 6 -48.78 1.81 37.22
CA GLY A 6 -47.71 0.97 37.75
C GLY A 6 -46.93 0.28 36.63
N ARG A 7 -45.86 0.96 36.19
CA ARG A 7 -44.64 0.52 35.47
C ARG A 7 -44.63 -0.88 34.82
N LYS A 8 -44.57 -0.89 33.48
CA LYS A 8 -43.88 -1.92 32.70
C LYS A 8 -42.44 -1.44 32.45
N LYS A 9 -41.44 -2.14 32.99
CA LYS A 9 -40.02 -1.95 32.67
C LYS A 9 -39.61 -3.17 31.85
N GLU A 10 -39.55 -3.02 30.54
CA GLU A 10 -38.98 -4.03 29.65
C GLU A 10 -37.45 -3.90 29.70
N GLU A 11 -36.81 -4.98 30.08
CA GLU A 11 -35.38 -5.22 29.89
C GLU A 11 -35.15 -5.51 28.41
N SER A 12 -34.64 -4.53 27.66
CA SER A 12 -34.02 -4.77 26.36
C SER A 12 -32.50 -4.75 26.56
N GLY A 13 -31.93 -5.93 26.79
CA GLY A 13 -30.50 -6.15 26.69
C GLY A 13 -30.04 -5.97 25.24
N GLU A 14 -29.55 -4.78 24.91
CA GLU A 14 -28.74 -4.57 23.72
C GLU A 14 -27.41 -5.30 23.91
N LYS A 15 -27.32 -6.47 23.27
CA LYS A 15 -26.02 -7.06 22.91
C LYS A 15 -25.38 -6.15 21.88
N GLU A 16 -24.55 -5.25 22.36
CA GLU A 16 -23.61 -4.49 21.55
C GLU A 16 -22.68 -5.49 20.84
N LYS A 17 -22.95 -5.75 19.56
CA LYS A 17 -22.04 -6.50 18.71
C LYS A 17 -20.80 -5.64 18.50
N ALA A 18 -19.71 -6.00 19.17
CA ALA A 18 -18.39 -5.50 18.84
C ALA A 18 -18.15 -5.65 17.32
N PRO A 19 -17.59 -4.64 16.64
CA PRO A 19 -17.18 -4.79 15.26
C PRO A 19 -16.04 -5.80 15.24
N THR A 20 -16.32 -7.02 14.77
CA THR A 20 -15.26 -7.93 14.33
C THR A 20 -14.50 -7.20 13.25
N ALA A 21 -13.34 -6.65 13.60
CA ALA A 21 -12.34 -6.21 12.65
C ALA A 21 -12.07 -7.41 11.74
N GLY A 22 -12.63 -7.35 10.53
CA GLY A 22 -12.41 -8.37 9.53
C GLY A 22 -10.93 -8.39 9.24
N HIS A 23 -10.24 -9.43 9.70
CA HIS A 23 -8.89 -9.69 9.22
C HIS A 23 -8.98 -9.78 7.70
N PRO A 24 -8.22 -8.97 6.95
CA PRO A 24 -8.23 -9.06 5.50
C PRO A 24 -7.87 -10.49 5.12
N SER A 25 -8.75 -11.13 4.35
CA SER A 25 -8.48 -12.45 3.79
C SER A 25 -7.32 -12.28 2.80
N PHE A 26 -6.10 -12.58 3.27
CA PHE A 26 -4.91 -12.51 2.44
C PHE A 26 -4.97 -13.62 1.40
N SER A 27 -5.25 -13.23 0.15
CA SER A 27 -5.03 -14.12 -0.99
C SER A 27 -3.53 -14.23 -1.20
N LEU A 28 -2.93 -15.38 -0.87
CA LEU A 28 -1.48 -15.65 -0.97
C LEU A 28 -0.96 -15.77 -2.41
N LYS A 29 -1.69 -15.25 -3.41
CA LYS A 29 -1.23 -15.30 -4.80
C LYS A 29 -0.29 -14.11 -5.03
N PRO A 30 1.00 -14.34 -5.31
CA PRO A 30 1.91 -13.24 -5.59
C PRO A 30 1.44 -12.50 -6.84
N GLN A 31 1.31 -11.18 -6.74
CA GLN A 31 1.00 -10.32 -7.87
C GLN A 31 2.20 -9.44 -8.16
N ILE A 32 2.71 -9.56 -9.37
CA ILE A 32 3.78 -8.71 -9.89
C ILE A 32 3.12 -7.81 -10.93
N SER A 33 2.86 -6.57 -10.57
CA SER A 33 2.21 -5.57 -11.42
C SER A 33 3.24 -4.72 -12.14
N VAL A 34 4.38 -4.44 -11.51
CA VAL A 34 5.48 -3.69 -12.12
C VAL A 34 6.50 -4.66 -12.68
N SER A 35 6.87 -4.51 -13.96
CA SER A 35 7.93 -5.34 -14.56
C SER A 35 9.32 -4.90 -14.10
N GLU A 36 10.29 -5.81 -14.11
CA GLU A 36 11.67 -5.48 -13.77
C GLU A 36 12.25 -4.39 -14.69
N GLY A 37 11.99 -4.48 -15.99
CA GLY A 37 12.42 -3.46 -16.95
C GLY A 37 11.78 -2.09 -16.73
N GLU A 38 10.56 -2.03 -16.18
CA GLU A 38 9.90 -0.78 -15.81
C GLU A 38 10.50 -0.18 -14.54
N ALA A 39 10.77 -1.00 -13.52
CA ALA A 39 11.48 -0.57 -12.32
C ALA A 39 12.90 -0.08 -12.63
N ASP A 40 13.62 -0.74 -13.53
CA ASP A 40 14.96 -0.32 -13.97
C ASP A 40 14.93 0.99 -14.75
N LYS A 41 13.92 1.18 -15.61
CA LYS A 41 13.70 2.46 -16.28
C LYS A 41 13.42 3.55 -15.25
N ALA A 42 12.55 3.28 -14.27
CA ALA A 42 12.25 4.22 -13.20
C ALA A 42 13.49 4.58 -12.38
N LYS A 43 14.36 3.62 -12.06
CA LYS A 43 15.65 3.85 -11.38
C LYS A 43 16.57 4.76 -12.20
N LYS A 44 16.66 4.53 -13.51
CA LYS A 44 17.49 5.37 -14.40
C LYS A 44 16.92 6.78 -14.50
N GLU A 45 15.62 6.91 -14.70
CA GLU A 45 14.96 8.22 -14.78
C GLU A 45 15.07 8.99 -13.47
N LEU A 46 14.91 8.33 -12.32
CA LEU A 46 15.06 8.93 -10.98
C LEU A 46 16.41 9.63 -10.83
N ARG A 47 17.51 8.99 -11.24
CA ARG A 47 18.86 9.58 -11.19
C ARG A 47 18.97 10.86 -12.02
N LEU A 48 18.34 10.88 -13.20
CA LEU A 48 18.34 12.07 -14.07
C LEU A 48 17.49 13.19 -13.47
N LEU A 49 16.35 12.83 -12.88
CA LEU A 49 15.44 13.78 -12.23
C LEU A 49 16.05 14.45 -11.01
N GLU A 50 16.86 13.74 -10.22
CA GLU A 50 17.61 14.33 -9.10
C GLU A 50 18.57 15.42 -9.60
N VAL A 51 19.27 15.19 -10.71
CA VAL A 51 20.12 16.21 -11.33
C VAL A 51 19.27 17.38 -11.87
N GLU A 52 18.13 17.11 -12.49
CA GLU A 52 17.22 18.16 -12.97
C GLU A 52 16.69 19.04 -11.84
N LYS A 53 16.37 18.43 -10.68
CA LYS A 53 15.99 19.12 -9.45
C LYS A 53 17.10 20.05 -8.99
N ASP A 54 18.34 19.56 -8.91
CA ASP A 54 19.48 20.37 -8.49
C ASP A 54 19.73 21.55 -9.43
N ILE A 55 19.59 21.34 -10.75
CA ILE A 55 19.68 22.40 -11.76
C ILE A 55 18.59 23.46 -11.55
N ALA A 56 17.34 23.05 -11.31
CA ALA A 56 16.25 23.98 -11.06
C ALA A 56 16.46 24.77 -9.76
N GLN A 57 17.01 24.13 -8.71
CA GLN A 57 17.32 24.79 -7.43
C GLN A 57 18.44 25.82 -7.61
N TYR A 58 19.48 25.46 -8.36
CA TYR A 58 20.57 26.36 -8.69
C TYR A 58 20.09 27.54 -9.52
N ALA A 59 19.24 27.31 -10.52
CA ALA A 59 18.67 28.37 -11.34
C ALA A 59 17.84 29.34 -10.49
N LEU A 60 17.01 28.85 -9.57
CA LEU A 60 16.29 29.69 -8.62
C LEU A 60 17.25 30.55 -7.79
N MET A 61 18.27 29.96 -7.17
CA MET A 61 19.28 30.70 -6.42
C MET A 61 19.91 31.81 -7.27
N LYS A 62 20.32 31.50 -8.51
CA LYS A 62 20.92 32.46 -9.44
C LYS A 62 19.98 33.60 -9.83
N ILE A 63 18.69 33.35 -9.97
CA ILE A 63 17.69 34.38 -10.25
C ILE A 63 17.61 35.39 -9.10
N TYR A 64 17.62 34.92 -7.85
CA TYR A 64 17.61 35.83 -6.69
C TYR A 64 18.93 36.59 -6.53
N GLU A 65 20.08 35.95 -6.77
CA GLU A 65 21.38 36.62 -6.79
C GLU A 65 21.45 37.72 -7.85
N ALA A 66 20.91 37.48 -9.04
CA ALA A 66 20.91 38.45 -10.14
C ALA A 66 20.09 39.71 -9.80
N GLU A 67 18.96 39.56 -9.11
CA GLU A 67 18.16 40.69 -8.65
C GLU A 67 18.85 41.47 -7.53
N ALA A 68 19.45 40.77 -6.56
CA ALA A 68 20.24 41.41 -5.50
C ALA A 68 21.46 42.17 -6.07
N GLY A 69 22.02 41.69 -7.18
CA GLY A 69 23.08 42.36 -7.94
C GLY A 69 22.58 43.48 -8.88
N GLY A 70 21.26 43.73 -8.95
CA GLY A 70 20.67 44.75 -9.81
C GLY A 70 20.70 44.44 -11.31
N LEU A 71 21.00 43.20 -11.70
CA LEU A 71 21.05 42.77 -13.11
C LEU A 71 19.65 42.59 -13.72
N ILE A 72 18.66 42.28 -12.87
CA ILE A 72 17.26 42.15 -13.25
C ILE A 72 16.37 42.88 -12.25
N SER A 73 15.20 43.31 -12.69
CA SER A 73 14.18 43.89 -11.81
C SER A 73 13.46 42.82 -10.99
N VAL A 74 12.77 43.26 -9.93
CA VAL A 74 11.90 42.40 -9.10
C VAL A 74 10.85 41.68 -9.93
N ALA A 75 10.22 42.37 -10.89
CA ALA A 75 9.17 41.78 -11.71
C ALA A 75 9.71 40.71 -12.67
N GLU A 76 10.89 40.93 -13.25
CA GLU A 76 11.59 39.94 -14.06
C GLU A 76 12.00 38.73 -13.21
N ARG A 77 12.55 38.97 -12.01
CA ARG A 77 12.89 37.94 -11.02
C ARG A 77 11.68 37.07 -10.70
N ASP A 78 10.52 37.68 -10.40
CA ASP A 78 9.30 36.95 -10.07
C ASP A 78 8.81 36.11 -11.25
N SER A 79 8.80 36.68 -12.46
CA SER A 79 8.41 35.95 -13.68
C SER A 79 9.34 34.76 -13.98
N LEU A 80 10.66 34.93 -13.82
CA LEU A 80 11.62 33.84 -14.01
C LEU A 80 11.49 32.79 -12.90
N ALA A 81 11.41 33.22 -11.64
CA ALA A 81 11.32 32.34 -10.50
C ALA A 81 10.06 31.47 -10.56
N GLU A 82 8.91 32.01 -10.94
CA GLU A 82 7.68 31.22 -11.08
C GLU A 82 7.82 30.09 -12.11
N ARG A 83 8.52 30.32 -13.22
CA ARG A 83 8.78 29.27 -14.22
C ARG A 83 9.61 28.13 -13.65
N TYR A 84 10.69 28.44 -12.95
CA TYR A 84 11.57 27.42 -12.36
C TYR A 84 10.94 26.74 -11.14
N LYS A 85 10.11 27.43 -10.36
CA LYS A 85 9.28 26.80 -9.31
C LYS A 85 8.28 25.80 -9.91
N ALA A 86 7.65 26.15 -11.04
CA ALA A 86 6.75 25.23 -11.73
C ALA A 86 7.50 24.00 -12.27
N GLN A 87 8.69 24.20 -12.85
CA GLN A 87 9.56 23.09 -13.28
C GLN A 87 9.97 22.22 -12.08
N MET A 88 10.38 22.82 -10.96
CA MET A 88 10.74 22.10 -9.74
C MET A 88 9.61 21.18 -9.27
N LYS A 89 8.39 21.72 -9.14
CA LYS A 89 7.21 20.93 -8.77
C LYS A 89 6.98 19.76 -9.72
N SER A 90 7.09 19.99 -11.03
CA SER A 90 6.94 18.92 -12.02
C SER A 90 8.01 17.84 -11.90
N VAL A 91 9.26 18.21 -11.58
CA VAL A 91 10.36 17.28 -11.35
C VAL A 91 10.10 16.47 -10.08
N GLU A 92 9.71 17.11 -8.97
CA GLU A 92 9.37 16.45 -7.70
C GLU A 92 8.23 15.43 -7.86
N GLU A 93 7.17 15.77 -8.60
CA GLU A 93 6.07 14.84 -8.90
C GLU A 93 6.55 13.60 -9.68
N ARG A 94 7.47 13.79 -10.64
CA ARG A 94 8.07 12.70 -11.41
C ARG A 94 9.01 11.85 -10.54
N ILE A 95 9.77 12.46 -9.64
CA ILE A 95 10.61 11.76 -8.65
C ILE A 95 9.74 10.85 -7.80
N LEU A 96 8.67 11.41 -7.21
CA LEU A 96 7.74 10.66 -6.36
C LEU A 96 7.13 9.47 -7.10
N ARG A 97 6.67 9.67 -8.35
CA ARG A 97 6.12 8.57 -9.17
C ARG A 97 7.14 7.46 -9.40
N ASN A 98 8.38 7.80 -9.77
CA ASN A 98 9.42 6.81 -10.03
C ASN A 98 9.82 6.06 -8.76
N GLN A 99 9.91 6.75 -7.62
CA GLN A 99 10.13 6.11 -6.32
C GLN A 99 9.00 5.12 -5.99
N MET A 100 7.74 5.50 -6.18
CA MET A 100 6.60 4.61 -5.95
C MET A 100 6.65 3.35 -6.84
N LEU A 101 7.03 3.48 -8.11
CA LEU A 101 7.19 2.32 -9.01
C LEU A 101 8.28 1.36 -8.52
N ILE A 102 9.41 1.90 -8.06
CA ILE A 102 10.52 1.12 -7.53
C ILE A 102 10.11 0.39 -6.26
N THR A 103 9.54 1.12 -5.29
CA THR A 103 9.09 0.56 -4.03
C THR A 103 7.99 -0.49 -4.24
N LEU A 104 7.04 -0.24 -5.14
CA LEU A 104 6.00 -1.21 -5.46
C LEU A 104 6.60 -2.52 -5.97
N ARG A 105 7.56 -2.45 -6.90
CA ARG A 105 8.26 -3.64 -7.40
C ARG A 105 8.98 -4.40 -6.29
N GLU A 106 9.70 -3.68 -5.42
CA GLU A 106 10.44 -4.28 -4.30
C GLU A 106 9.50 -5.02 -3.35
N LEU A 107 8.36 -4.43 -3.03
CA LEU A 107 7.33 -5.05 -2.18
C LEU A 107 6.69 -6.28 -2.85
N GLU A 108 6.38 -6.21 -4.14
CA GLU A 108 5.79 -7.34 -4.89
C GLU A 108 6.77 -8.52 -5.00
N VAL A 109 8.06 -8.23 -5.24
CA VAL A 109 9.11 -9.27 -5.24
C VAL A 109 9.25 -9.89 -3.86
N GLY A 110 9.34 -9.07 -2.80
CA GLY A 110 9.43 -9.57 -1.43
C GLY A 110 8.21 -10.42 -1.01
N GLN A 111 7.00 -10.02 -1.42
CA GLN A 111 5.79 -10.81 -1.22
C GLN A 111 5.91 -12.18 -1.92
N SER A 112 6.36 -12.20 -3.17
CA SER A 112 6.52 -13.44 -3.93
C SER A 112 7.55 -14.38 -3.32
N GLU A 113 8.67 -13.85 -2.84
CA GLU A 113 9.70 -14.62 -2.16
C GLU A 113 9.19 -15.20 -0.84
N LEU A 114 8.44 -14.43 -0.05
CA LEU A 114 7.84 -14.89 1.20
C LEU A 114 6.84 -16.04 0.97
N VAL A 115 5.97 -15.90 -0.03
CA VAL A 115 5.02 -16.96 -0.40
C VAL A 115 5.77 -18.23 -0.83
N LYS A 116 6.86 -18.09 -1.59
CA LYS A 116 7.69 -19.22 -2.00
C LYS A 116 8.28 -19.94 -0.79
N MET A 117 8.94 -19.23 0.13
CA MET A 117 9.53 -19.82 1.35
C MET A 117 8.48 -20.51 2.22
N PHE A 118 7.30 -19.90 2.35
CA PHE A 118 6.19 -20.49 3.08
C PHE A 118 5.75 -21.82 2.46
N ASN A 119 5.52 -21.85 1.14
CA ASN A 119 5.13 -23.08 0.45
C ASN A 119 6.19 -24.19 0.57
N GLU A 120 7.48 -23.85 0.47
CA GLU A 120 8.58 -24.79 0.68
C GLU A 120 8.57 -25.37 2.10
N LYS A 121 8.36 -24.53 3.11
CA LYS A 121 8.26 -24.98 4.51
C LYS A 121 7.01 -25.81 4.77
N PHE A 122 5.88 -25.47 4.17
CA PHE A 122 4.66 -26.29 4.25
C PHE A 122 4.86 -27.66 3.61
N ALA A 123 5.54 -27.74 2.46
CA ALA A 123 5.86 -29.01 1.82
C ALA A 123 6.81 -29.87 2.68
N GLU A 124 7.82 -29.26 3.30
CA GLU A 124 8.72 -29.94 4.24
C GLU A 124 7.97 -30.51 5.44
N LEU A 125 7.08 -29.70 6.05
CA LEU A 125 6.25 -30.13 7.17
C LEU A 125 5.29 -31.25 6.78
N GLU A 126 4.60 -31.14 5.64
CA GLU A 126 3.68 -32.17 5.15
C GLU A 126 4.44 -33.49 4.91
N ASN A 127 5.61 -33.43 4.27
CA ASN A 127 6.46 -34.61 4.08
C ASN A 127 6.84 -35.27 5.41
N ARG A 128 7.21 -34.47 6.42
CA ARG A 128 7.57 -34.98 7.74
C ARG A 128 6.37 -35.60 8.47
N ILE A 129 5.20 -34.98 8.36
CA ILE A 129 3.95 -35.50 8.91
C ILE A 129 3.60 -36.84 8.25
N GLN A 130 3.69 -36.93 6.92
CA GLN A 130 3.42 -38.17 6.18
C GLN A 130 4.42 -39.27 6.54
N GLU A 131 5.70 -38.95 6.68
CA GLU A 131 6.73 -39.89 7.13
C GLU A 131 6.38 -40.48 8.51
N ILE A 132 5.98 -39.64 9.47
CA ILE A 132 5.60 -40.06 10.82
C ILE A 132 4.30 -40.87 10.80
N ARG A 133 3.27 -40.42 10.05
CA ARG A 133 2.01 -41.16 9.87
C ARG A 133 2.25 -42.57 9.34
N ASN A 134 3.09 -42.70 8.32
CA ASN A 134 3.46 -43.97 7.73
C ASN A 134 4.18 -44.87 8.75
N LYS A 135 5.14 -44.33 9.51
CA LYS A 135 5.84 -45.09 10.56
C LYS A 135 4.92 -45.56 11.68
N LEU A 136 3.89 -44.80 12.00
CA LEU A 136 2.93 -45.13 13.05
C LEU A 136 1.73 -45.95 12.54
N GLY A 137 1.65 -46.26 11.25
CA GLY A 137 0.51 -46.96 10.66
C GLY A 137 -0.77 -46.12 10.59
N TYR A 138 -0.68 -44.80 10.83
CA TYR A 138 -1.77 -43.83 10.62
C TYR A 138 -1.84 -43.41 9.16
N THR A 139 -1.90 -44.36 8.24
CA THR A 139 -2.25 -44.05 6.84
C THR A 139 -3.73 -43.71 6.82
N ALA A 140 -4.06 -42.41 6.82
CA ALA A 140 -5.43 -41.99 6.60
C ALA A 140 -5.89 -42.59 5.26
N PRO A 141 -7.07 -43.26 5.18
CA PRO A 141 -7.64 -43.59 3.89
C PRO A 141 -7.81 -42.27 3.14
N LEU A 142 -7.22 -42.19 1.95
CA LEU A 142 -7.36 -41.07 1.03
C LEU A 142 -8.86 -40.84 0.81
N SER A 143 -9.43 -39.92 1.57
CA SER A 143 -10.67 -39.26 1.16
C SER A 143 -10.30 -38.55 -0.13
N GLN A 144 -10.70 -39.17 -1.23
CA GLN A 144 -10.70 -38.59 -2.55
C GLN A 144 -11.43 -37.26 -2.45
N SER A 145 -10.69 -36.18 -2.25
CA SER A 145 -11.13 -34.85 -2.64
C SER A 145 -11.02 -34.84 -4.16
N PRO A 146 -12.14 -34.76 -4.92
CA PRO A 146 -12.07 -34.63 -6.36
C PRO A 146 -11.33 -33.34 -6.68
N SER A 147 -10.15 -33.47 -7.29
CA SER A 147 -9.60 -32.41 -8.13
C SER A 147 -10.62 -32.11 -9.25
N PRO A 148 -10.92 -30.85 -9.57
CA PRO A 148 -11.83 -30.51 -10.65
C PRO A 148 -11.16 -30.83 -11.99
N THR A 149 -11.38 -32.04 -12.48
CA THR A 149 -11.08 -32.40 -13.86
C THR A 149 -12.06 -31.66 -14.76
N LEU A 150 -11.63 -30.55 -15.35
CA LEU A 150 -12.31 -29.96 -16.50
C LEU A 150 -12.07 -30.86 -17.72
N THR A 151 -12.86 -31.92 -17.86
CA THR A 151 -13.05 -32.63 -19.14
C THR A 151 -14.46 -32.33 -19.62
N SER A 152 -14.62 -31.19 -20.29
CA SER A 152 -15.83 -30.90 -21.05
C SER A 152 -15.65 -31.46 -22.46
N THR A 153 -16.10 -32.69 -22.65
CA THR A 153 -16.39 -33.25 -23.97
C THR A 153 -17.81 -33.78 -23.95
N ILE A 154 -18.74 -32.96 -24.45
CA ILE A 154 -19.92 -33.48 -25.14
C ILE A 154 -20.18 -32.61 -26.37
N THR A 155 -19.71 -33.12 -27.50
CA THR A 155 -20.18 -32.74 -28.82
C THR A 155 -21.56 -33.37 -29.01
N THR A 156 -22.61 -32.57 -29.20
CA THR A 156 -23.74 -32.98 -30.02
C THR A 156 -24.22 -31.79 -30.84
N LYS A 157 -24.14 -31.98 -32.14
CA LYS A 157 -24.40 -31.08 -33.26
C LYS A 157 -25.91 -30.99 -33.51
N ALA A 158 -26.47 -29.78 -33.69
CA ALA A 158 -27.27 -29.36 -34.85
C ALA A 158 -28.13 -28.08 -34.58
N GLN A 159 -27.79 -27.03 -35.33
CA GLN A 159 -28.43 -25.74 -35.66
C GLN A 159 -29.89 -25.84 -36.21
N PRO A 160 -30.55 -24.74 -36.70
CA PRO A 160 -30.29 -23.28 -36.61
C PRO A 160 -31.55 -22.39 -36.42
N SER A 161 -31.34 -21.08 -36.18
CA SER A 161 -32.02 -19.89 -36.77
C SER A 161 -32.05 -18.73 -35.76
N SER A 162 -32.04 -17.43 -36.06
CA SER A 162 -31.47 -16.57 -37.11
C SER A 162 -31.82 -15.11 -36.71
N LYS A 163 -30.90 -14.15 -36.94
CA LYS A 163 -31.09 -12.66 -37.00
C LYS A 163 -31.38 -11.99 -35.64
N GLU A 164 -30.93 -10.77 -35.30
CA GLU A 164 -30.66 -9.52 -36.03
C GLU A 164 -29.80 -8.62 -35.11
N ALA A 165 -28.66 -8.10 -35.56
CA ALA A 165 -28.44 -6.72 -36.04
C ALA A 165 -27.96 -5.69 -35.00
N GLN A 166 -26.87 -5.03 -35.37
CA GLN A 166 -26.16 -3.94 -34.69
C GLN A 166 -26.76 -2.57 -35.08
N LYS A 167 -26.74 -1.59 -34.16
CA LYS A 167 -26.53 -0.13 -34.39
C LYS A 167 -26.59 0.57 -33.01
N ALA A 168 -25.61 1.29 -32.45
CA ALA A 168 -24.79 2.43 -32.88
C ALA A 168 -25.56 3.75 -33.10
N GLU A 169 -25.50 4.66 -32.11
CA GLU A 169 -25.31 6.13 -32.23
C GLU A 169 -25.36 6.75 -30.80
N GLN A 170 -24.36 7.39 -30.19
CA GLN A 170 -23.50 8.57 -30.50
C GLN A 170 -24.04 9.89 -29.91
N ARG A 171 -23.11 10.66 -29.30
CA ARG A 171 -23.13 12.11 -28.94
C ARG A 171 -23.75 12.53 -27.60
N GLU A 172 -23.30 13.57 -26.90
CA GLU A 172 -22.04 14.32 -26.75
C GLU A 172 -22.27 15.37 -25.63
N ILE A 173 -21.20 15.96 -25.08
CA ILE A 173 -21.12 17.30 -24.42
C ILE A 173 -21.40 17.42 -22.89
N ARG A 174 -20.29 17.70 -22.17
CA ARG A 174 -20.12 18.29 -20.81
C ARG A 174 -20.56 19.79 -20.76
N PRO A 175 -20.25 20.63 -19.74
CA PRO A 175 -20.15 20.52 -18.27
C PRO A 175 -20.90 21.65 -17.51
N SER A 176 -20.96 21.59 -16.18
CA SER A 176 -21.02 22.75 -15.26
C SER A 176 -20.59 22.23 -13.88
N ARG A 177 -19.49 22.59 -13.19
CA ARG A 177 -18.76 23.84 -12.89
C ARG A 177 -19.60 24.92 -12.21
N ARG A 178 -19.59 24.93 -10.87
CA ARG A 178 -19.00 25.98 -9.98
C ARG A 178 -19.65 25.90 -8.59
N SER A 179 -18.86 25.66 -7.54
CA SER A 179 -18.27 26.70 -6.64
C SER A 179 -18.93 26.56 -5.26
N ARG A 180 -18.30 26.76 -4.10
CA ARG A 180 -17.02 27.40 -3.75
C ARG A 180 -16.77 27.22 -2.24
N GLU A 181 -15.48 27.17 -1.85
CA GLU A 181 -14.82 27.95 -0.76
C GLU A 181 -15.35 27.84 0.70
N ARG A 182 -14.56 27.89 1.78
CA ARG A 182 -13.16 28.27 2.05
C ARG A 182 -12.83 28.03 3.54
N GLY A 183 -11.53 27.96 3.86
CA GLY A 183 -10.92 28.23 5.18
C GLY A 183 -9.74 27.29 5.43
N GLU A 184 -8.47 27.59 5.06
CA GLU A 184 -7.52 28.58 5.63
C GLU A 184 -7.59 28.61 7.17
N GLY A 185 -6.53 28.40 7.96
CA GLY A 185 -5.09 28.20 7.75
C GLY A 185 -4.41 28.08 9.14
N GLY A 186 -3.08 27.92 9.19
CA GLY A 186 -2.31 28.10 10.43
C GLY A 186 -1.05 27.25 10.56
N GLU A 187 0.10 27.84 10.23
CA GLU A 187 1.44 27.37 10.58
C GLU A 187 1.74 27.64 12.07
N GLY A 188 2.54 26.79 12.70
CA GLY A 188 3.05 26.98 14.06
C GLY A 188 4.10 25.92 14.43
N GLU A 189 5.29 26.39 14.77
CA GLU A 189 6.54 25.68 15.13
C GLU A 189 6.45 24.65 16.28
N PRO A 190 7.46 23.76 16.45
CA PRO A 190 7.39 22.61 17.35
C PRO A 190 7.72 23.00 18.79
N ALA A 191 6.75 22.87 19.69
CA ALA A 191 6.95 23.00 21.12
C ALA A 191 7.05 21.62 21.79
N THR A 192 8.14 21.48 22.52
CA THR A 192 8.55 20.42 23.43
C THR A 192 7.48 19.94 24.42
N GLY A 193 7.49 18.64 24.70
CA GLY A 193 7.19 18.09 26.03
C GLY A 193 5.72 17.78 26.33
N SER A 194 5.15 16.77 25.67
CA SER A 194 3.96 16.07 26.18
C SER A 194 4.37 14.97 27.17
N PRO A 195 3.64 14.78 28.29
CA PRO A 195 3.91 13.71 29.25
C PRO A 195 3.77 12.35 28.55
N LYS A 196 4.78 11.48 28.72
CA LYS A 196 4.83 10.16 28.07
C LYS A 196 3.51 9.43 28.26
N THR A 197 2.84 9.14 27.16
CA THR A 197 1.60 8.34 27.20
C THR A 197 1.94 6.91 27.62
N GLU A 198 0.98 6.18 28.19
CA GLU A 198 1.17 4.78 28.61
C GLU A 198 1.71 3.91 27.46
N ALA A 199 1.25 4.19 26.24
CA ALA A 199 1.74 3.57 25.01
C ALA A 199 3.23 3.89 24.71
N GLU A 200 3.70 5.12 24.97
CA GLU A 200 5.10 5.47 24.76
C GLU A 200 6.03 4.79 25.77
N MET A 201 5.58 4.61 27.02
CA MET A 201 6.33 3.84 28.02
C MET A 201 6.43 2.37 27.65
N GLU A 202 5.36 1.79 27.10
CA GLU A 202 5.34 0.40 26.64
C GLU A 202 6.25 0.20 25.41
N ILE A 203 6.25 1.15 24.48
CA ILE A 203 7.16 1.14 23.32
C ILE A 203 8.63 1.22 23.78
N GLU A 204 8.93 2.06 24.75
CA GLU A 204 10.29 2.22 25.27
C GLU A 204 10.76 0.97 26.03
N ARG A 205 9.85 0.32 26.77
CA ARG A 205 10.10 -0.97 27.42
C ARG A 205 10.38 -2.06 26.39
N LEU A 206 9.54 -2.21 25.38
CA LEU A 206 9.71 -3.19 24.30
C LEU A 206 11.03 -2.98 23.56
N ARG A 207 11.43 -1.73 23.29
CA ARG A 207 12.73 -1.40 22.69
C ARG A 207 13.89 -1.87 23.56
N SER A 208 13.82 -1.64 24.87
CA SER A 208 14.87 -2.08 25.81
C SER A 208 14.98 -3.60 25.90
N GLU A 209 13.84 -4.32 25.85
CA GLU A 209 13.82 -5.79 25.90
C GLU A 209 14.40 -6.40 24.61
N ILE A 210 14.10 -5.81 23.44
CA ILE A 210 14.68 -6.21 22.15
C ILE A 210 16.19 -5.98 22.16
N GLN A 211 16.65 -4.80 22.58
CA GLN A 211 18.08 -4.48 22.58
C GLN A 211 18.87 -5.43 23.50
N LYS A 212 18.31 -5.75 24.67
CA LYS A 212 18.91 -6.72 25.59
C LYS A 212 18.92 -8.14 25.03
N ALA A 213 17.90 -8.53 24.27
CA ALA A 213 17.86 -9.82 23.59
C ALA A 213 18.91 -9.92 22.48
N LEU A 214 19.15 -8.83 21.75
CA LEU A 214 20.20 -8.74 20.73
C LEU A 214 21.60 -8.82 21.34
N GLU A 215 21.87 -8.08 22.42
CA GLU A 215 23.15 -8.17 23.15
C GLU A 215 23.40 -9.59 23.68
N LYS A 216 22.35 -10.28 24.13
CA LYS A 216 22.46 -11.67 24.61
C LYS A 216 22.72 -12.66 23.46
N LEU A 217 22.16 -12.41 22.27
CA LEU A 217 22.44 -13.21 21.07
C LEU A 217 23.88 -13.00 20.59
N GLU A 218 24.39 -11.77 20.63
CA GLU A 218 25.78 -11.45 20.31
C GLU A 218 26.76 -12.14 21.26
N GLN A 219 26.45 -12.19 22.56
CA GLN A 219 27.26 -12.92 23.54
C GLN A 219 27.27 -14.44 23.29
N ILE A 220 26.16 -15.02 22.83
CA ILE A 220 26.11 -16.44 22.46
C ILE A 220 26.95 -16.71 21.20
N GLU A 221 27.03 -15.76 20.27
CA GLU A 221 27.82 -15.90 19.04
C GLU A 221 29.34 -15.79 19.29
N LEU A 222 29.74 -15.19 20.42
CA LEU A 222 31.14 -15.06 20.84
C LEU A 222 31.63 -16.18 21.77
N GLU A 223 30.72 -16.97 22.37
CA GLU A 223 31.03 -18.11 23.25
C GLU A 223 31.00 -19.48 22.52
N ILE A 224 30.86 -19.50 21.19
CA ILE A 224 30.91 -20.69 20.31
C ILE A 224 32.18 -20.61 19.43
#